data_AF-A0A662Q2U4-F1
#
_entry.id   AF-A0A662Q2U4-F1
#
_cell.length_a   1.000
_cell.length_b   1.000
_cell.length_c   1.000
_cell.angle_alpha   90.00
_cell.angle_beta   90.00
_cell.angle_gamma   90.00
#
_symmetry.space_group_name_H-M   'P 1'
#
loop_
_entity.id
_entity.type
_entity.pdbx_description
1 polymer ?
#
loop_
_entity_poly.entity_id
_entity_poly.type
_entity_poly.pdbx_seq_one_letter_code
_entity_poly.pdbx_strand_id
1 'polypeptide(L)'
;FIVDPKGILRAMIYYPQELGRNMDEILRAVKALQISDEKGVAMPANWPNNELIGDKVILPPASDEKTAKERLEKAEAKELECYDWWFCYKKIG
;
A
#
# COMPACT_ATOMS: atom_id res chain seq x y z
N PHE A 1 6.56 -12.54 13.89
CA PHE A 1 6.77 -11.10 14.11
C PHE A 1 7.66 -10.58 12.99
N ILE A 2 7.28 -9.46 12.37
CA ILE A 2 8.13 -8.72 11.43
C ILE A 2 8.57 -7.44 12.15
N VAL A 3 9.87 -7.27 12.32
CA VAL A 3 10.49 -6.12 13.03
C VAL A 3 11.39 -5.39 12.05
N ASP A 4 11.32 -4.06 12.02
CA ASP A 4 12.12 -3.24 11.10
C ASP A 4 13.53 -2.95 11.64
N PRO A 5 14.43 -2.33 10.84
CA PRO A 5 15.80 -2.02 11.27
C PRO A 5 15.90 -1.05 12.46
N LYS A 6 14.80 -0.38 12.84
CA LYS A 6 14.74 0.51 14.02
C LYS A 6 14.26 -0.25 15.27
N GLY A 7 14.04 -1.56 15.17
CA GLY A 7 13.53 -2.38 16.25
C GLY A 7 12.03 -2.22 16.48
N ILE A 8 11.29 -1.62 15.54
CA ILE A 8 9.85 -1.42 15.68
C ILE A 8 9.11 -2.64 15.14
N LEU A 9 8.15 -3.13 15.91
CA LEU A 9 7.27 -4.22 15.50
C LEU A 9 6.27 -3.74 14.44
N ARG A 10 6.29 -4.34 13.25
CA ARG A 10 5.49 -3.93 12.08
C ARG A 10 4.32 -4.83 11.76
N ALA A 11 4.44 -6.12 12.05
CA ALA A 11 3.36 -7.07 11.89
C ALA A 11 3.51 -8.28 12.82
N MET A 12 2.38 -8.83 13.26
CA MET A 12 2.29 -10.01 14.11
C MET A 12 1.31 -10.98 13.48
N ILE A 13 1.73 -12.23 13.34
CA ILE A 13 0.92 -13.30 12.75
C ILE A 13 1.09 -14.51 13.66
N TYR A 14 -0.02 -15.01 14.19
CA TYR A 14 -0.06 -16.18 15.06
C TYR A 14 -0.85 -17.28 14.36
N TYR A 15 -0.22 -18.44 14.20
CA TYR A 15 -0.84 -19.64 13.67
C TYR A 15 -0.93 -20.67 14.80
N PRO A 16 -1.97 -21.52 14.83
CA PRO A 16 -2.05 -22.62 15.78
C PRO A 16 -1.02 -23.72 15.43
N GLN A 17 -0.80 -24.66 16.32
CA GLN A 17 0.26 -25.68 16.20
C GLN A 17 0.08 -26.58 14.97
N GLU A 18 -1.17 -26.88 14.64
CA GLU A 18 -1.59 -27.79 13.58
C GLU A 18 -1.54 -27.18 12.17
N LEU A 19 -1.35 -25.86 12.04
CA LEU A 19 -1.40 -25.16 10.76
C LEU A 19 -0.03 -24.59 10.37
N GLY A 20 0.53 -25.13 9.28
CA GLY A 20 1.73 -24.59 8.64
C GLY A 20 1.52 -23.17 8.11
N ARG A 21 2.56 -22.34 8.17
CA ARG A 21 2.54 -20.95 7.69
C ARG A 21 2.62 -20.87 6.17
N ASN A 22 1.95 -19.89 5.59
CA ASN A 22 2.17 -19.48 4.21
C ASN A 22 3.39 -18.54 4.13
N MET A 23 4.54 -19.03 3.67
CA MET A 23 5.77 -18.24 3.60
C MET A 23 5.76 -17.18 2.48
N ASP A 24 5.02 -17.41 1.40
CA ASP A 24 4.89 -16.42 0.32
C ASP A 24 4.15 -15.17 0.82
N GLU A 25 3.17 -15.33 1.70
CA GLU A 25 2.49 -14.19 2.34
C GLU A 25 3.43 -13.40 3.25
N ILE A 26 4.31 -14.08 3.99
CA ILE A 26 5.33 -13.40 4.81
C ILE A 26 6.28 -12.60 3.92
N LEU A 27 6.75 -13.17 2.81
CA LEU A 27 7.62 -12.48 1.86
C LEU A 27 6.91 -11.27 1.21
N ARG A 28 5.64 -11.43 0.83
CA ARG A 28 4.81 -10.36 0.27
C ARG A 28 4.66 -9.22 1.27
N ALA A 29 4.33 -9.52 2.52
CA ALA A 29 4.18 -8.54 3.58
C ALA A 29 5.48 -7.76 3.85
N VAL A 30 6.63 -8.44 3.89
CA VAL A 30 7.93 -7.77 4.06
C VAL A 30 8.23 -6.81 2.90
N LYS A 31 8.07 -7.26 1.64
CA LYS A 31 8.27 -6.41 0.46
C LYS A 31 7.35 -5.19 0.46
N ALA A 32 6.07 -5.41 0.75
CA ALA A 32 5.06 -4.37 0.89
C ALA A 32 5.46 -3.31 1.95
N LEU A 33 5.91 -3.75 3.13
CA LEU A 33 6.35 -2.85 4.20
C LEU A 33 7.59 -2.04 3.79
N GLN A 34 8.58 -2.68 3.17
CA GLN A 34 9.80 -2.00 2.70
C GLN A 34 9.48 -0.91 1.67
N ILE A 35 8.63 -1.21 0.70
CA ILE A 35 8.21 -0.25 -0.34
C ILE A 35 7.40 0.89 0.28
N SER A 36 6.48 0.56 1.20
CA SER A 36 5.66 1.53 1.92
C SER A 36 6.53 2.55 2.66
N ASP A 37 7.55 2.08 3.38
CA ASP A 37 8.49 2.91 4.12
C ASP A 37 9.36 3.77 3.18
N GLU A 38 9.87 3.19 2.09
CA GLU A 38 10.76 3.90 1.17
C GLU A 38 10.03 4.99 0.37
N LYS A 39 8.81 4.70 -0.09
CA LYS A 39 8.08 5.56 -1.04
C LYS A 39 6.96 6.37 -0.39
N GLY A 40 6.64 6.16 0.89
CA GLY A 40 5.56 6.86 1.59
C GLY A 40 4.17 6.56 1.03
N VAL A 41 3.92 5.31 0.70
CA VAL A 41 2.69 4.84 0.02
C VAL A 41 2.00 3.74 0.81
N ALA A 42 0.70 3.56 0.57
CA ALA A 42 -0.07 2.44 1.11
C ALA A 42 -0.20 1.31 0.09
N MET A 43 -0.31 0.07 0.59
CA MET A 43 -0.44 -1.12 -0.25
C MET A 43 -1.92 -1.52 -0.37
N PRO A 44 -2.45 -1.76 -1.57
CA PRO A 44 -3.79 -2.31 -1.72
C PRO A 44 -3.86 -3.76 -1.22
N ALA A 45 -5.08 -4.26 -1.03
CA ALA A 45 -5.31 -5.67 -0.76
C ALA A 45 -4.68 -6.55 -1.87
N ASN A 46 -4.11 -7.69 -1.50
CA ASN A 46 -3.49 -8.65 -2.43
C ASN A 46 -2.37 -8.09 -3.33
N TRP A 47 -1.81 -6.90 -3.05
CA TRP A 47 -0.67 -6.36 -3.80
C TRP A 47 0.48 -7.38 -3.90
N PRO A 48 1.07 -7.62 -5.08
CA PRO A 48 0.94 -6.87 -6.34
C PRO A 48 -0.14 -7.39 -7.32
N ASN A 49 -1.05 -8.25 -6.87
CA ASN A 49 -2.10 -8.84 -7.69
C ASN A 49 -3.48 -8.28 -7.33
N ASN A 50 -3.55 -7.01 -6.93
CA ASN A 50 -4.83 -6.41 -6.56
C ASN A 50 -5.82 -6.45 -7.74
N GLU A 51 -7.07 -6.77 -7.47
CA GLU A 51 -8.10 -7.00 -8.46
C GLU A 51 -8.53 -5.72 -9.20
N LEU A 52 -8.29 -4.55 -8.62
CA LEU A 52 -8.66 -3.25 -9.18
C LEU A 52 -7.48 -2.51 -9.80
N ILE A 53 -6.33 -2.52 -9.13
CA ILE A 53 -5.18 -1.68 -9.48
C ILE A 53 -3.88 -2.47 -9.66
N GLY A 54 -3.92 -3.81 -9.60
CA GLY A 54 -2.78 -4.68 -9.84
C GLY A 54 -1.60 -4.41 -8.90
N ASP A 55 -0.47 -4.05 -9.50
CA ASP A 55 0.81 -3.76 -8.83
C ASP A 55 0.98 -2.28 -8.44
N LYS A 56 -0.03 -1.45 -8.71
CA LYS A 56 -0.01 -0.04 -8.32
C LYS A 56 -0.16 0.12 -6.81
N VAL A 57 0.33 1.24 -6.31
CA VAL A 57 0.28 1.60 -4.88
C VAL A 57 -0.61 2.80 -4.64
N ILE A 58 -1.17 2.86 -3.45
CA ILE A 58 -2.13 3.88 -3.04
C ILE A 58 -1.37 5.07 -2.45
N LEU A 59 -1.74 6.28 -2.87
CA LEU A 59 -1.32 7.48 -2.18
C LEU A 59 -2.13 7.61 -0.88
N PRO A 60 -1.50 7.92 0.26
CA PRO A 60 -2.23 8.20 1.50
C PRO A 60 -3.37 9.21 1.22
N PRO A 61 -4.56 9.05 1.81
CA PRO A 61 -5.70 9.90 1.49
C PRO A 61 -5.39 11.37 1.82
N ALA A 62 -6.02 12.30 1.08
CA ALA A 62 -5.88 13.73 1.35
C ALA A 62 -6.47 14.04 2.73
N SER A 63 -5.74 14.80 3.55
CA SER A 63 -6.15 15.21 4.90
C SER A 63 -6.88 16.55 4.94
N ASP A 64 -6.96 17.26 3.81
CA ASP A 64 -7.52 18.60 3.69
C ASP A 64 -8.16 18.82 2.31
N GLU A 65 -9.07 19.80 2.25
CA GLU A 65 -9.84 20.12 1.04
C GLU A 65 -8.97 20.64 -0.11
N LYS A 66 -7.88 21.36 0.20
CA LYS A 66 -6.97 21.88 -0.82
C LYS A 66 -6.31 20.73 -1.57
N THR A 67 -5.75 19.77 -0.84
CA THR A 67 -5.11 18.58 -1.39
C THR A 67 -6.12 17.71 -2.13
N ALA A 68 -7.35 17.59 -1.63
CA ALA A 68 -8.43 16.87 -2.32
C ALA A 68 -8.74 17.52 -3.68
N LYS A 69 -8.85 18.85 -3.73
CA LYS A 69 -9.09 19.59 -4.97
C LYS A 69 -7.94 19.43 -5.96
N GLU A 70 -6.69 19.56 -5.51
CA GLU A 70 -5.50 19.34 -6.35
C GLU A 70 -5.46 17.93 -6.95
N ARG A 71 -5.93 16.90 -6.22
CA ARG A 71 -6.01 15.52 -6.75
C ARG A 71 -7.06 15.39 -7.83
N LEU A 72 -8.22 16.02 -7.66
CA LEU A 72 -9.27 16.04 -8.69
C LEU A 72 -8.78 16.74 -9.96
N GLU A 73 -8.14 17.89 -9.83
CA GLU A 73 -7.55 18.62 -10.96
C GLU A 73 -6.49 17.78 -11.70
N LYS A 74 -5.62 17.07 -10.95
CA LYS A 74 -4.63 16.15 -11.54
C LYS A 74 -5.24 14.90 -12.17
N ALA A 75 -6.36 14.42 -11.63
CA ALA A 75 -7.10 13.31 -12.20
C ALA A 75 -7.77 13.71 -13.53
N GLU A 76 -8.36 14.91 -13.61
CA GLU A 76 -8.88 15.48 -14.84
C GLU A 76 -7.79 15.68 -15.90
N ALA A 77 -6.61 16.13 -15.48
CA ALA A 77 -5.43 16.25 -16.33
C ALA A 77 -4.79 14.90 -16.73
N LYS A 78 -5.31 13.77 -16.23
CA LYS A 78 -4.79 12.40 -16.42
C LYS A 78 -3.34 12.21 -15.95
N GLU A 79 -2.86 13.06 -15.05
CA GLU A 79 -1.54 12.95 -14.43
C GLU A 79 -1.56 11.96 -13.25
N LEU A 80 -2.74 11.75 -12.66
CA LEU A 80 -2.95 10.87 -11.52
C LEU A 80 -4.17 9.99 -11.76
N GLU A 81 -4.06 8.70 -11.44
CA GLU A 81 -5.19 7.79 -11.51
C GLU A 81 -5.94 7.79 -10.17
N CYS A 82 -7.22 8.18 -10.20
CA CYS A 82 -8.07 8.22 -9.02
C CYS A 82 -9.46 7.67 -9.34
N TYR A 83 -10.04 6.92 -8.41
CA TYR A 83 -11.49 6.66 -8.42
C TYR A 83 -12.27 7.83 -7.83
N ASP A 84 -11.68 8.49 -6.84
CA ASP A 84 -12.20 9.67 -6.16
C ASP A 84 -11.03 10.42 -5.50
N TRP A 85 -11.24 11.63 -4.96
CA TRP A 85 -10.18 12.47 -4.38
C TRP A 85 -9.39 11.77 -3.25
N TRP A 86 -10.05 10.90 -2.50
CA TRP A 86 -9.44 10.13 -1.41
C TRP A 86 -8.79 8.83 -1.89
N PHE A 87 -9.16 8.32 -3.08
CA PHE A 87 -8.64 7.08 -3.62
C PHE A 87 -7.86 7.31 -4.92
N CYS A 88 -6.61 7.70 -4.75
CA CYS A 88 -5.65 7.86 -5.83
C CYS A 88 -4.51 6.85 -5.72
N TYR A 89 -4.01 6.39 -6.86
CA TYR A 89 -2.97 5.38 -6.94
C TYR A 89 -2.00 5.67 -8.08
N LYS A 90 -0.81 5.06 -8.01
CA LYS A 90 0.25 5.23 -9.01
C LYS A 90 1.05 3.96 -9.18
N LYS A 91 1.67 3.80 -10.35
CA LYS A 91 2.65 2.74 -10.58
C LYS A 91 3.97 3.09 -9.87
N ILE A 92 4.65 2.08 -9.34
CA ILE A 92 6.04 2.23 -8.87
C ILE A 92 6.95 2.03 -10.07
N GLY A 93 7.81 3.02 -10.35
CA GLY A 93 8.85 2.95 -11.37
C GLY A 93 10.07 2.16 -10.93
#